data_AF-A6Q284-F1
#
_entry.id   AF-A6Q284-F1
#
_cell.length_a   1.000
_cell.length_b   1.000
_cell.length_c   1.000
_cell.angle_alpha   90.00
_cell.angle_beta   90.00
_cell.angle_gamma   90.00
#
_symmetry.space_group_name_H-M   'P 1'
#
loop_
_entity.id
_entity.type
_entity.pdbx_description
1 polymer ?
#
loop_
_entity_poly.entity_id
_entity_poly.type
_entity_poly.pdbx_seq_one_letter_code
_entity_poly.pdbx_strand_id
1 'polypeptide(L)'
;MAQIIQHRRDTKANWEQYDPVLAAGEVAVQTDTYQIKVGDGVKKWSELPFVSFGLLDNPEGYFETLSITGVVYDANNMPTEITFSNGSKALYTYDAATGLLTETDYTKEDGTTVFYKVQYTYDTNNLLTSVTRSYV
;
A
#
# COMPACT_ATOMS: atom_id res chain seq x y z
N MET A 1 9.34 29.52 19.30
CA MET A 1 9.28 28.26 20.08
C MET A 1 8.38 27.30 19.33
N ALA A 2 8.81 26.07 19.07
CA ALA A 2 7.96 25.05 18.46
C ALA A 2 7.30 24.22 19.58
N GLN A 3 5.98 24.03 19.51
CA GLN A 3 5.29 23.07 20.37
C GLN A 3 5.31 21.69 19.70
N ILE A 4 5.69 20.67 20.46
CA ILE A 4 5.53 19.27 20.06
C ILE A 4 4.19 18.80 20.60
N ILE A 5 3.26 18.49 19.71
CA ILE A 5 1.98 17.88 20.06
C ILE A 5 2.14 16.36 19.92
N GLN A 6 1.73 15.64 20.95
CA GLN A 6 1.72 14.18 20.93
C GLN A 6 0.28 13.67 20.87
N HIS A 7 -0.03 12.93 19.81
CA HIS A 7 -1.29 12.22 19.68
C HIS A 7 -1.32 10.96 20.53
N ARG A 8 -2.53 10.48 20.83
CA ARG A 8 -2.72 9.20 21.50
C ARG A 8 -2.17 8.09 20.61
N ARG A 9 -1.36 7.20 21.18
CA ARG A 9 -0.64 6.20 20.40
C ARG A 9 -0.39 4.94 21.22
N ASP A 10 -0.42 3.80 20.56
CA ASP A 10 -0.12 2.49 21.16
C ASP A 10 0.17 1.44 20.06
N THR A 11 0.56 0.22 20.45
CA THR A 11 0.72 -0.94 19.56
C THR A 11 -0.63 -1.50 19.11
N LYS A 12 -0.64 -2.26 18.00
CA LYS A 12 -1.82 -2.97 17.50
C LYS A 12 -2.47 -3.82 18.59
N ALA A 13 -1.67 -4.62 19.27
CA ALA A 13 -2.15 -5.55 20.30
C ALA A 13 -2.87 -4.81 21.44
N ASN A 14 -2.32 -3.68 21.90
CA ASN A 14 -2.94 -2.89 22.96
C ASN A 14 -4.23 -2.20 22.47
N TRP A 15 -4.24 -1.66 21.25
CA TRP A 15 -5.45 -1.07 20.68
C TRP A 15 -6.59 -2.08 20.52
N GLU A 16 -6.28 -3.30 20.08
CA GLU A 16 -7.26 -4.40 19.97
C GLU A 16 -7.71 -4.92 21.34
N GLN A 17 -6.82 -4.92 22.35
CA GLN A 17 -7.14 -5.36 23.70
C GLN A 17 -8.06 -4.38 24.44
N TYR A 18 -7.75 -3.09 24.42
CA TYR A 18 -8.50 -2.08 25.17
C TYR A 18 -9.72 -1.58 24.40
N ASP A 19 -9.66 -1.61 23.08
CA ASP A 19 -10.73 -1.24 22.14
C ASP A 19 -11.57 -0.02 22.55
N PRO A 20 -10.93 1.15 22.80
CA PRO A 20 -11.62 2.32 23.34
C PRO A 20 -12.50 3.00 22.28
N VAL A 21 -13.53 3.72 22.74
CA VAL A 21 -14.23 4.72 21.93
C VAL A 21 -13.38 5.99 21.91
N LEU A 22 -12.99 6.42 20.71
CA LEU A 22 -12.24 7.65 20.51
C LEU A 22 -13.18 8.84 20.37
N ALA A 23 -12.84 9.99 20.93
CA ALA A 23 -13.65 11.19 20.81
C ALA A 23 -13.74 11.64 19.35
N ALA A 24 -14.81 12.37 19.00
CA ALA A 24 -15.00 12.88 17.66
C ALA A 24 -13.82 13.79 17.25
N GLY A 25 -13.12 13.43 16.18
CA GLY A 25 -11.92 14.11 15.70
C GLY A 25 -10.62 13.75 16.43
N GLU A 26 -10.64 12.84 17.40
CA GLU A 26 -9.43 12.35 18.07
C GLU A 26 -8.59 11.51 17.11
N VAL A 27 -7.37 11.96 16.83
CA VAL A 27 -6.38 11.24 16.05
C VAL A 27 -5.65 10.24 16.95
N ALA A 28 -5.68 8.97 16.57
CA ALA A 28 -5.00 7.91 17.27
C ALA A 28 -4.10 7.11 16.33
N VAL A 29 -2.89 6.80 16.83
CA VAL A 29 -1.81 6.18 16.06
C VAL A 29 -1.53 4.76 16.55
N GLN A 30 -1.50 3.82 15.61
CA GLN A 30 -0.99 2.48 15.83
C GLN A 30 0.49 2.43 15.43
N THR A 31 1.39 2.36 16.42
CA THR A 31 2.81 2.72 16.24
C THR A 31 3.66 1.65 15.55
N ASP A 32 3.23 0.39 15.61
CA ASP A 32 3.92 -0.78 15.06
C ASP A 32 3.55 -1.06 13.59
N THR A 33 2.37 -0.60 13.15
CA THR A 33 1.94 -0.71 11.74
C THR A 33 1.89 0.64 11.02
N TYR A 34 2.20 1.73 11.71
CA TYR A 34 2.17 3.10 11.19
C TYR A 34 0.80 3.51 10.63
N GLN A 35 -0.27 3.03 11.25
CA GLN A 35 -1.64 3.32 10.84
C GLN A 35 -2.29 4.37 11.74
N ILE A 36 -3.26 5.10 11.19
CA ILE A 36 -4.00 6.14 11.90
C ILE A 36 -5.50 5.86 11.76
N LYS A 37 -6.25 6.06 12.84
CA LYS A 37 -7.71 6.20 12.80
C LYS A 37 -8.12 7.52 13.44
N VAL A 38 -9.30 8.01 13.05
CA VAL A 38 -9.92 9.21 13.62
C VAL A 38 -11.24 8.80 14.27
N GLY A 39 -11.42 9.19 15.53
CA GLY A 39 -12.64 8.92 16.28
C GLY A 39 -13.85 9.66 15.73
N ASP A 40 -15.02 9.02 15.81
CA ASP A 40 -16.32 9.63 15.52
C ASP A 40 -17.12 9.94 16.81
N GLY A 41 -16.55 9.63 17.98
CA GLY A 41 -17.18 9.83 19.29
C GLY A 41 -18.15 8.72 19.72
N VAL A 42 -18.34 7.68 18.90
CA VAL A 42 -19.34 6.63 19.15
C VAL A 42 -18.77 5.23 18.97
N LYS A 43 -18.07 4.97 17.87
CA LYS A 43 -17.53 3.65 17.53
C LYS A 43 -16.28 3.33 18.33
N LYS A 44 -16.08 2.04 18.60
CA LYS A 44 -14.82 1.54 19.16
C LYS A 44 -13.71 1.56 18.11
N TRP A 45 -12.45 1.54 18.57
CA TRP A 45 -11.27 1.49 17.71
C TRP A 45 -11.37 0.42 16.62
N SER A 46 -11.78 -0.80 17.00
CA SER A 46 -11.92 -1.95 16.10
C SER A 46 -12.91 -1.72 14.95
N GLU A 47 -13.92 -0.87 15.17
CA GLU A 47 -15.00 -0.56 14.23
C GLU A 47 -14.70 0.66 13.34
N LEU A 48 -13.70 1.47 13.70
CA LEU A 48 -13.30 2.63 12.92
C LEU A 48 -12.48 2.20 11.69
N PRO A 49 -12.66 2.84 10.52
CA PRO A 49 -11.79 2.61 9.38
C PRO A 49 -10.41 3.23 9.62
N PHE A 50 -9.38 2.66 9.01
CA PHE A 50 -8.09 3.35 8.88
C PHE A 50 -8.23 4.56 7.96
N VAL A 51 -7.55 5.65 8.30
CA VAL A 51 -7.36 6.77 7.38
C VAL A 51 -6.63 6.22 6.16
N SER A 52 -7.27 6.35 5.00
CA SER A 52 -6.70 6.04 3.71
C SER A 52 -6.64 7.32 2.91
N PHE A 53 -5.44 7.67 2.43
CA PHE A 53 -5.30 8.71 1.42
C PHE A 53 -5.55 8.05 0.06
N GLY A 54 -6.71 8.32 -0.53
CA GLY A 54 -7.06 7.83 -1.87
C GLY A 54 -6.11 8.43 -2.90
N LEU A 55 -5.35 7.58 -3.60
CA LEU A 55 -4.28 7.95 -4.54
C LEU A 55 -4.77 8.52 -5.89
N LEU A 56 -5.93 9.17 -5.96
CA LEU A 56 -6.57 9.48 -7.26
C LEU A 56 -6.75 10.97 -7.59
N ASP A 57 -6.46 11.89 -6.69
CA ASP A 57 -6.43 13.32 -7.03
C ASP A 57 -5.31 14.02 -6.24
N ASN A 58 -4.27 14.46 -6.93
CA ASN A 58 -3.16 15.28 -6.39
C ASN A 58 -3.15 16.67 -7.05
N PRO A 59 -4.24 17.47 -6.95
CA PRO A 59 -4.34 18.76 -7.62
C PRO A 59 -3.34 19.80 -7.08
N GLU A 60 -2.77 19.59 -5.89
CA GLU A 60 -1.88 20.54 -5.20
C GLU A 60 -0.44 20.02 -5.00
N GLY A 61 -0.10 18.83 -5.52
CA GLY A 61 1.29 18.34 -5.49
C GLY A 61 1.81 17.91 -4.12
N TYR A 62 0.94 17.50 -3.19
CA TYR A 62 1.32 17.08 -1.83
C TYR A 62 2.00 15.70 -1.77
N PHE A 63 1.96 14.95 -2.88
CA PHE A 63 2.74 13.73 -3.07
C PHE A 63 3.55 13.85 -4.36
N GLU A 64 4.69 13.16 -4.42
CA GLU A 64 5.47 13.08 -5.65
C GLU A 64 4.70 12.24 -6.69
N THR A 65 4.31 12.88 -7.80
CA THR A 65 3.83 12.14 -8.97
C THR A 65 5.02 11.45 -9.61
N LEU A 66 5.07 10.13 -9.53
CA LEU A 66 6.11 9.35 -10.16
C LEU A 66 5.80 9.19 -11.65
N SER A 67 6.67 9.72 -12.51
CA SER A 67 6.59 9.48 -13.95
C SER A 67 7.36 8.20 -14.32
N ILE A 68 6.95 7.56 -15.41
CA ILE A 68 7.67 6.40 -15.95
C ILE A 68 8.89 6.92 -16.72
N THR A 69 10.07 6.40 -16.40
CA THR A 69 11.35 6.74 -17.04
C THR A 69 11.92 5.61 -17.90
N GLY A 70 11.45 4.37 -17.70
CA GLY A 70 11.89 3.23 -18.49
C GLY A 70 10.89 2.08 -18.48
N VAL A 71 10.86 1.34 -19.59
CA VAL A 71 10.10 0.10 -19.73
C VAL A 71 10.96 -0.95 -20.39
N VAL A 72 11.03 -2.15 -19.79
CA VAL A 72 11.66 -3.33 -20.39
C VAL A 72 10.55 -4.32 -20.75
N TYR A 73 10.66 -4.92 -21.92
CA TYR A 73 9.71 -5.90 -22.44
C TYR A 73 10.36 -7.27 -22.60
N ASP A 74 9.56 -8.32 -22.51
CA ASP A 74 9.95 -9.68 -22.90
C ASP A 74 9.81 -9.94 -24.41
N ALA A 75 10.06 -11.17 -24.84
CA ALA A 75 9.96 -11.59 -26.24
C ALA A 75 8.52 -11.59 -26.78
N ASN A 76 7.51 -11.59 -25.90
CA ASN A 76 6.09 -11.50 -26.24
C ASN A 76 5.61 -10.04 -26.25
N ASN A 77 6.52 -9.08 -26.11
CA ASN A 77 6.26 -7.65 -26.05
C ASN A 77 5.39 -7.26 -24.84
N MET A 78 5.51 -8.00 -23.74
CA MET A 78 4.86 -7.73 -22.46
C MET A 78 5.85 -7.07 -21.49
N PRO A 79 5.46 -6.03 -20.73
CA PRO A 79 6.37 -5.29 -19.88
C PRO A 79 6.79 -6.14 -18.67
N THR A 80 8.08 -6.33 -18.47
CA THR A 80 8.64 -7.06 -17.32
C THR A 80 9.22 -6.13 -16.26
N GLU A 81 9.56 -4.89 -16.63
CA GLU A 81 10.04 -3.87 -15.71
C GLU A 81 9.51 -2.48 -16.12
N ILE A 82 9.01 -1.73 -15.15
CA ILE A 82 8.73 -0.30 -15.25
C ILE A 82 9.63 0.40 -14.23
N THR A 83 10.45 1.34 -14.68
CA THR A 83 11.23 2.22 -13.80
C THR A 83 10.53 3.56 -13.66
N PHE A 84 10.42 4.05 -12.42
CA PHE A 84 9.83 5.34 -12.09
C PHE A 84 10.90 6.42 -11.88
N SER A 85 10.49 7.69 -11.88
CA SER A 85 11.38 8.85 -11.75
C SER A 85 12.18 8.93 -10.46
N ASN A 86 11.71 8.29 -9.38
CA ASN A 86 12.42 8.19 -8.10
C ASN A 86 13.35 6.96 -8.01
N GLY A 87 13.52 6.19 -9.09
CA GLY A 87 14.35 4.99 -9.13
C GLY A 87 13.65 3.70 -8.66
N SER A 88 12.45 3.81 -8.07
CA SER A 88 11.65 2.62 -7.75
C SER A 88 11.18 1.90 -9.03
N LYS A 89 10.85 0.61 -8.89
CA LYS A 89 10.47 -0.24 -10.00
C LYS A 89 9.18 -1.02 -9.71
N ALA A 90 8.44 -1.32 -10.77
CA ALA A 90 7.45 -2.40 -10.80
C ALA A 90 7.97 -3.51 -11.71
N LEU A 91 8.15 -4.70 -11.16
CA LEU A 91 8.68 -5.89 -11.85
C LEU A 91 7.54 -6.90 -12.03
N TYR A 92 7.29 -7.32 -13.27
CA TYR A 92 6.15 -8.17 -13.61
C TYR A 92 6.62 -9.58 -13.96
N THR A 93 5.96 -10.57 -13.38
CA THR A 93 6.15 -11.99 -13.67
C THR A 93 4.89 -12.56 -14.29
N TYR A 94 5.03 -13.22 -15.44
CA TYR A 94 3.91 -13.83 -16.17
C TYR A 94 4.04 -15.35 -16.20
N ASP A 95 2.90 -16.02 -16.23
CA ASP A 95 2.84 -17.44 -16.52
C ASP A 95 3.19 -17.68 -18.00
N ALA A 96 4.19 -18.53 -18.25
CA ALA A 96 4.73 -18.73 -19.60
C ALA A 96 3.77 -19.43 -20.56
N ALA A 97 2.77 -20.17 -20.07
CA ALA A 97 1.83 -20.90 -20.91
C ALA A 97 0.61 -20.05 -21.29
N THR A 98 0.14 -19.22 -20.36
CA THR A 98 -1.10 -18.45 -20.50
C THR A 98 -0.86 -16.97 -20.79
N GLY A 99 0.34 -16.45 -20.49
CA GLY A 99 0.65 -15.02 -20.57
C GLY A 99 -0.05 -14.17 -19.49
N LEU A 100 -0.60 -14.80 -18.45
CA LEU A 100 -1.27 -14.08 -17.37
C LEU A 100 -0.25 -13.56 -16.35
N LEU A 101 -0.47 -12.36 -15.85
CA LEU A 101 0.38 -11.75 -14.80
C LEU A 101 0.18 -12.51 -13.49
N THR A 102 1.22 -13.13 -12.95
CA THR A 102 1.13 -13.90 -11.69
C THR A 102 1.64 -13.10 -10.49
N GLU A 103 2.59 -12.19 -10.69
CA GLU A 103 3.18 -11.41 -9.61
C GLU A 103 3.68 -10.05 -10.11
N THR A 104 3.48 -9.02 -9.30
CA THR A 104 4.14 -7.71 -9.45
C THR A 104 4.89 -7.36 -8.17
N ASP A 105 6.20 -7.18 -8.29
CA ASP A 105 7.07 -6.71 -7.19
C ASP A 105 7.31 -5.20 -7.31
N TYR A 106 7.07 -4.47 -6.21
CA TYR A 106 7.36 -3.04 -6.13
C TYR A 106 8.60 -2.80 -5.27
N THR A 107 9.63 -2.18 -5.84
CA THR A 107 10.87 -1.89 -5.12
C THR A 107 10.82 -0.53 -4.42
N LYS A 108 11.76 -0.31 -3.49
CA LYS A 108 12.12 1.01 -2.99
C LYS A 108 12.89 1.79 -4.06
N GLU A 109 13.23 3.04 -3.73
CA GLU A 109 13.99 3.97 -4.57
C GLU A 109 15.39 3.46 -4.99
N ASP A 110 15.94 2.48 -4.26
CA ASP A 110 17.18 1.79 -4.62
C ASP A 110 17.04 0.85 -5.84
N GLY A 111 15.83 0.69 -6.37
CA GLY A 111 15.52 -0.14 -7.54
C GLY A 111 15.72 -1.64 -7.34
N THR A 112 16.00 -2.10 -6.12
CA THR A 112 16.42 -3.48 -5.83
C THR A 112 15.71 -4.10 -4.63
N THR A 113 15.46 -3.33 -3.57
CA THR A 113 14.77 -3.83 -2.38
C THR A 113 13.27 -3.86 -2.63
N VAL A 114 12.65 -5.04 -2.70
CA VAL A 114 11.18 -5.18 -2.77
C VAL A 114 10.56 -4.67 -1.46
N PHE A 115 9.61 -3.73 -1.56
CA PHE A 115 8.85 -3.17 -0.44
C PHE A 115 7.53 -3.91 -0.24
N TYR A 116 6.84 -4.23 -1.32
CA TYR A 116 5.66 -5.10 -1.31
C TYR A 116 5.50 -5.78 -2.66
N LYS A 117 4.72 -6.86 -2.67
CA LYS A 117 4.33 -7.59 -3.87
C LYS A 117 2.82 -7.74 -3.97
N VAL A 118 2.34 -7.96 -5.18
CA VAL A 118 0.94 -8.27 -5.48
C VAL A 118 0.91 -9.56 -6.29
N GLN A 119 0.22 -10.58 -5.78
CA GLN A 119 0.10 -11.89 -6.41
C GLN A 119 -1.32 -12.10 -6.95
N TYR A 120 -1.40 -12.74 -8.10
CA TYR A 120 -2.62 -12.98 -8.85
C TYR A 120 -2.79 -14.47 -9.10
N THR A 121 -4.01 -14.97 -8.89
CA THR A 121 -4.36 -16.37 -9.19
C THR A 121 -5.57 -16.39 -10.11
N TYR A 122 -5.64 -17.43 -10.96
CA TYR A 122 -6.65 -17.57 -11.99
C TYR A 122 -7.27 -18.96 -11.96
N ASP A 123 -8.51 -19.07 -12.40
CA ASP A 123 -9.16 -20.35 -12.66
C ASP A 123 -8.73 -20.96 -14.01
N THR A 124 -9.27 -22.13 -14.34
CA THR A 124 -8.98 -22.82 -15.60
C THR A 124 -9.50 -22.10 -16.85
N ASN A 125 -10.35 -21.08 -16.71
CA ASN A 125 -10.84 -20.24 -17.80
C ASN A 125 -10.07 -18.92 -17.90
N ASN A 126 -8.93 -18.80 -17.20
CA ASN A 126 -8.11 -17.60 -17.13
C ASN A 126 -8.83 -16.40 -16.48
N LEU A 127 -9.85 -16.64 -15.66
CA LEU A 127 -10.52 -15.60 -14.89
C LEU A 127 -9.81 -15.41 -13.56
N LEU A 128 -9.57 -14.15 -13.19
CA LEU A 128 -8.90 -13.78 -11.95
C LEU A 128 -9.74 -14.21 -10.73
N THR A 129 -9.16 -15.03 -9.85
CA THR A 129 -9.83 -15.56 -8.65
C THR A 129 -9.37 -14.91 -7.35
N SER A 130 -8.13 -14.43 -7.26
CA SER A 130 -7.62 -13.75 -6.07
C SER A 130 -6.51 -12.77 -6.41
N VAL A 131 -6.46 -11.69 -5.64
CA VAL A 131 -5.38 -10.70 -5.60
C VAL A 131 -4.92 -10.55 -4.16
N THR A 132 -3.66 -10.85 -3.89
CA THR A 132 -3.09 -10.75 -2.54
C THR A 132 -1.93 -9.77 -2.53
N ARG A 133 -2.00 -8.75 -1.67
CA ARG A 133 -0.87 -7.83 -1.42
C ARG A 133 -0.17 -8.23 -0.13
N SER A 134 1.16 -8.34 -0.18
CA SER A 134 1.99 -8.61 1.00
C SER A 134 3.20 -7.66 1.04
N TYR A 135 3.53 -7.18 2.24
CA TYR A 135 4.73 -6.38 2.49
C TYR A 135 5.91 -7.31 2.77
N VAL A 136 7.09 -6.95 2.28
CA VAL A 136 8.34 -7.71 2.41
C VAL A 136 9.20 -7.15 3.54
#